data_AF-A0ABD0NMN4-F1
#
_entry.id   AF-A0ABD0NMN4-F1
#
_cell.length_a   1.000
_cell.length_b   1.000
_cell.length_c   1.000
_cell.angle_alpha   90.00
_cell.angle_beta   90.00
_cell.angle_gamma   90.00
#
_symmetry.space_group_name_H-M   'P 1'
#
loop_
_entity.id
_entity.type
_entity.pdbx_description
1 polymer ?
#
loop_
_entity_poly.entity_id
_entity_poly.type
_entity_poly.pdbx_seq_one_letter_code
_entity_poly.pdbx_strand_id
1 'polypeptide(L)'
;DTVVALHALSVYAAQVTVTVQSSVAGDVYTFDVNRDNRLLYQEKPLKNFPGKYSVRVKGSSCVSVQIACFYNIPTPVKVAGTLSVEAKVTGDCRLPGASLMLNFTV
;
A
#
# COMPACT_ATOMS: atom_id res chain seq x y z
N ASP A 1 -8.07 -15.27 -1.03
CA ASP A 1 -6.90 -15.99 -0.51
C ASP A 1 -6.08 -15.22 0.53
N THR A 2 -6.14 -13.89 0.55
CA THR A 2 -5.31 -13.04 1.42
C THR A 2 -5.62 -13.14 2.92
N VAL A 3 -6.88 -13.35 3.29
CA VAL A 3 -7.31 -13.37 4.70
C VAL A 3 -6.84 -14.63 5.43
N VAL A 4 -6.85 -15.78 4.75
CA VAL A 4 -6.43 -17.07 5.33
C VAL A 4 -4.91 -17.13 5.51
N ALA A 5 -4.15 -16.58 4.57
CA ALA A 5 -2.69 -16.48 4.66
C ALA A 5 -2.22 -15.58 5.82
N LEU A 6 -2.93 -14.47 6.08
CA LEU A 6 -2.61 -13.53 7.16
C LEU A 6 -2.87 -14.12 8.56
N HIS A 7 -3.87 -14.99 8.70
CA HIS A 7 -4.18 -15.61 10.00
C HIS A 7 -3.09 -16.58 10.46
N ALA A 8 -2.50 -17.36 9.54
CA ALA A 8 -1.44 -18.32 9.88
C ALA A 8 -0.13 -17.65 10.36
N LEU A 9 0.21 -16.48 9.83
CA LEU A 9 1.41 -15.71 10.22
C LEU A 9 1.26 -15.01 11.59
N SER A 10 0.01 -14.79 12.04
CA SER A 10 -0.32 -14.01 13.23
C SER A 10 0.13 -14.62 14.56
N VAL A 11 0.39 -15.93 14.59
CA VAL A 11 0.56 -16.69 15.83
C VAL A 11 1.97 -16.56 16.41
N TYR A 12 2.96 -16.13 15.63
CA TYR A 12 4.39 -16.24 15.98
C TYR A 12 5.12 -14.92 16.34
N ALA A 13 4.42 -13.80 16.53
CA ALA A 13 5.14 -12.54 16.74
C ALA A 13 5.57 -12.31 18.21
N ALA A 14 6.88 -12.16 18.40
CA ALA A 14 7.48 -11.60 19.60
C ALA A 14 7.91 -10.13 19.34
N GLN A 15 8.51 -9.49 20.35
CA GLN A 15 8.91 -8.08 20.27
C GLN A 15 10.13 -7.87 19.35
N VAL A 16 10.03 -6.92 18.43
CA VAL A 16 11.09 -6.54 17.49
C VAL A 16 10.94 -5.09 17.04
N THR A 17 12.07 -4.39 16.97
CA THR A 17 12.16 -3.01 16.49
C THR A 17 12.90 -2.99 15.16
N VAL A 18 12.31 -2.35 14.16
CA VAL A 18 12.89 -2.13 12.83
C VAL A 18 13.22 -0.66 12.67
N THR A 19 14.44 -0.36 12.28
CA THR A 19 14.92 0.99 12.00
C THR A 19 15.40 1.07 10.56
N VAL A 20 14.80 1.95 9.77
CA VAL A 20 15.21 2.27 8.41
C VAL A 20 15.90 3.64 8.43
N GLN A 21 17.12 3.72 7.90
CA GLN A 21 17.92 4.94 7.91
C GLN A 21 18.32 5.30 6.49
N SER A 22 18.08 6.55 6.09
CA SER A 22 18.61 7.10 4.85
C SER A 22 20.12 7.38 4.98
N SER A 23 20.83 7.32 3.86
CA SER A 23 22.20 7.85 3.76
C SER A 23 22.27 9.37 3.93
N VAL A 24 21.15 10.07 3.78
CA VAL A 24 21.03 11.52 4.02
C VAL A 24 20.72 11.76 5.49
N ALA A 25 21.45 12.69 6.12
CA ALA A 25 21.30 12.99 7.54
C ALA A 25 19.87 13.47 7.87
N GLY A 26 19.30 12.93 8.96
CA GLY A 26 18.01 13.37 9.51
C GLY A 26 16.82 12.46 9.21
N ASP A 27 16.94 11.52 8.27
CA ASP A 27 15.85 10.63 7.87
C ASP A 27 15.99 9.23 8.51
N VAL A 28 15.32 9.06 9.66
CA VAL A 28 15.24 7.79 10.40
C VAL A 28 13.78 7.41 10.60
N TYR A 29 13.43 6.17 10.25
CA TYR A 29 12.08 5.63 10.35
C TYR A 29 12.10 4.39 11.24
N THR A 30 11.44 4.45 12.40
CA THR A 30 11.36 3.34 13.34
C THR A 30 9.97 2.71 13.36
N PHE A 31 9.91 1.39 13.39
CA PHE A 31 8.69 0.58 13.53
C PHE A 31 8.88 -0.36 14.71
N ASP A 32 7.97 -0.30 15.67
CA ASP A 32 7.97 -1.18 16.82
C ASP A 32 6.86 -2.21 16.66
N VAL A 33 7.24 -3.48 16.62
CA VAL A 33 6.31 -4.60 16.57
C VAL A 33 6.38 -5.32 17.91
N ASN A 34 5.23 -5.44 18.56
CA ASN A 34 5.02 -6.12 19.82
C ASN A 34 3.83 -7.08 19.70
N ARG A 35 3.47 -7.75 20.78
CA ARG A 35 2.38 -8.73 20.76
C ARG A 35 1.02 -8.09 20.41
N ASP A 36 0.81 -6.84 20.76
CA ASP A 36 -0.49 -6.16 20.62
C ASP A 36 -0.69 -5.63 19.19
N ASN A 37 0.38 -5.18 18.54
CA ASN A 37 0.33 -4.61 17.18
C ASN A 37 0.92 -5.52 16.10
N ARG A 38 1.18 -6.79 16.41
CA ARG A 38 1.78 -7.76 15.45
C ARG A 38 1.01 -7.98 14.17
N LEU A 39 -0.30 -7.70 14.17
CA LEU A 39 -1.18 -7.82 13.00
C LEU A 39 -1.48 -6.48 12.35
N LEU A 40 -1.01 -5.40 12.95
CA LEU A 40 -1.21 -4.06 12.43
C LEU A 40 -0.22 -3.82 11.30
N TYR A 41 -0.76 -3.52 10.12
CA TYR A 41 0.03 -2.97 9.03
C TYR A 41 0.53 -1.57 9.41
N GLN A 42 1.84 -1.32 9.25
CA GLN A 42 2.47 -0.04 9.53
C GLN A 42 3.22 0.43 8.28
N GLU A 43 2.99 1.66 7.84
CA GLU A 43 3.74 2.28 6.74
C GLU A 43 4.27 3.66 7.13
N LYS A 44 5.36 4.08 6.49
CA LYS A 44 5.87 5.45 6.57
C LYS A 44 6.36 5.90 5.19
N PRO A 45 5.94 7.08 4.70
CA PRO A 45 6.43 7.62 3.44
C PRO A 45 7.90 8.02 3.56
N LEU A 46 8.73 7.54 2.64
CA LEU A 46 10.14 7.91 2.55
C LEU A 46 10.27 9.25 1.83
N LYS A 47 10.96 10.23 2.44
CA LYS A 47 11.08 11.59 1.90
C LYS A 47 12.14 11.74 0.81
N ASN A 48 13.30 11.13 1.00
CA ASN A 48 14.47 11.33 0.14
C ASN A 48 14.61 10.23 -0.95
N PHE A 49 13.84 10.34 -2.03
CA PHE A 49 13.87 9.39 -3.15
C PHE A 49 14.22 10.06 -4.49
N PRO A 50 15.08 9.46 -5.35
CA PRO A 50 15.83 8.21 -5.17
C PRO A 50 16.99 8.36 -4.17
N GLY A 51 17.24 7.33 -3.36
CA GLY A 51 18.26 7.38 -2.31
C GLY A 51 18.67 6.00 -1.81
N LYS A 52 19.78 5.94 -1.05
CA LYS A 52 20.23 4.71 -0.39
C LYS A 52 19.63 4.64 1.01
N TYR A 53 19.04 3.50 1.33
CA TYR A 53 18.44 3.22 2.63
C TYR A 53 19.06 1.95 3.22
N SER A 54 19.27 1.94 4.52
CA SER A 54 19.70 0.77 5.27
C SER A 54 18.60 0.36 6.24
N VAL A 55 18.34 -0.95 6.34
CA VAL A 55 17.37 -1.51 7.28
C VAL A 55 18.14 -2.24 8.37
N ARG A 56 17.86 -1.89 9.62
CA ARG A 56 18.41 -2.52 10.81
C ARG A 56 17.28 -3.09 11.65
N VAL A 57 17.41 -4.33 12.07
CA VAL A 57 16.41 -5.00 12.91
C VAL A 57 17.05 -5.37 14.24
N LYS A 58 16.32 -5.15 15.34
CA LYS A 58 16.74 -5.53 16.69
C LYS A 58 15.59 -6.21 17.41
N GLY A 59 15.77 -7.47 17.82
CA GLY A 59 14.75 -8.23 18.52
C GLY A 59 14.93 -9.73 18.34
N SER A 60 13.96 -10.50 18.81
CA SER A 60 13.96 -11.98 18.76
C SER A 60 12.93 -12.57 17.82
N SER A 61 12.20 -11.74 17.07
CA SER A 61 11.16 -12.15 16.13
C SER A 61 11.53 -11.81 14.69
N CYS A 62 10.89 -12.51 13.75
CA CYS A 62 10.93 -12.17 12.33
C CYS A 62 9.86 -11.13 11.98
N VAL A 63 10.15 -10.33 10.96
CA VAL A 63 9.22 -9.35 10.37
C VAL A 63 9.31 -9.42 8.85
N SER A 64 8.18 -9.21 8.18
CA SER A 64 8.16 -8.95 6.75
C SER A 64 8.20 -7.44 6.52
N VAL A 65 9.18 -6.99 5.73
CA VAL A 65 9.32 -5.57 5.35
C VAL A 65 9.14 -5.48 3.84
N GLN A 66 8.22 -4.63 3.40
CA GLN A 66 7.96 -4.37 1.99
C GLN A 66 8.20 -2.90 1.67
N ILE A 67 8.73 -2.63 0.47
CA ILE A 67 8.90 -1.29 -0.05
C ILE A 67 8.06 -1.18 -1.31
N ALA A 68 7.25 -0.13 -1.40
CA ALA A 68 6.47 0.19 -2.59
C ALA A 68 6.92 1.54 -3.16
N CYS A 69 7.05 1.60 -4.48
CA CYS A 69 7.36 2.83 -5.20
C CYS A 69 6.26 3.07 -6.23
N PHE A 70 5.56 4.20 -6.10
CA PHE A 70 4.48 4.59 -6.98
C PHE A 70 4.98 5.73 -7.87
N TYR A 71 4.99 5.51 -9.19
CA TYR A 71 5.37 6.52 -10.16
C TYR A 71 4.57 6.36 -11.45
N ASN A 72 4.34 7.48 -12.12
CA ASN A 72 3.67 7.48 -13.42
C ASN A 72 4.67 7.05 -14.49
N ILE A 73 4.28 6.07 -15.31
CA ILE A 73 5.00 5.73 -16.53
C ILE A 73 4.40 6.50 -17.72
N PRO A 74 5.21 6.93 -18.69
CA PRO A 74 4.69 7.45 -19.94
C PRO A 74 3.79 6.40 -20.63
N THR A 75 2.74 6.86 -21.29
CA THR A 75 1.82 5.99 -22.03
C THR A 75 2.61 5.12 -23.02
N PRO A 76 2.52 3.78 -22.93
CA PRO A 76 3.24 2.89 -23.83
C PRO A 76 2.84 3.12 -25.29
N VAL A 77 3.83 3.17 -26.19
CA VAL A 77 3.61 3.38 -27.64
C VAL A 77 2.86 2.20 -28.28
N LYS A 78 2.91 1.02 -27.64
CA LYS A 78 2.16 -0.19 -28.02
C LYS A 78 1.38 -0.67 -26.82
N VAL A 79 0.06 -0.71 -26.93
CA VAL A 79 -0.84 -1.19 -25.89
C VAL A 79 -1.04 -2.69 -26.07
N ALA A 80 -0.60 -3.51 -25.11
CA ALA A 80 -0.68 -4.98 -25.19
C ALA A 80 -2.10 -5.54 -24.95
N GLY A 81 -3.03 -4.69 -24.51
CA GLY A 81 -4.44 -4.99 -24.34
C GLY A 81 -5.19 -3.75 -23.87
N THR A 82 -6.34 -3.47 -24.47
CA THR A 82 -7.19 -2.34 -24.09
C THR A 82 -8.31 -2.84 -23.18
N LEU A 83 -8.37 -2.32 -21.96
CA LEU A 83 -9.56 -2.40 -21.13
C LEU A 83 -10.52 -1.30 -21.60
N SER A 84 -11.71 -1.67 -22.06
CA SER A 84 -12.77 -0.70 -22.39
C SER A 84 -13.75 -0.67 -21.23
N VAL A 85 -14.13 0.51 -20.77
CA VAL A 85 -15.20 0.67 -19.78
C VAL A 85 -16.26 1.57 -20.38
N GLU A 86 -17.48 1.07 -20.46
CA GLU A 86 -18.63 1.86 -20.90
C GLU A 86 -19.47 2.24 -19.68
N ALA A 87 -19.83 3.52 -19.59
CA ALA A 87 -20.68 4.05 -18.53
C ALA A 87 -22.02 4.48 -19.12
N LYS A 88 -23.11 3.86 -18.67
CA LYS A 88 -24.47 4.25 -19.05
C LYS A 88 -25.12 5.01 -17.90
N VAL A 89 -25.54 6.24 -18.19
CA VAL A 89 -26.27 7.09 -17.24
C VAL A 89 -27.77 6.97 -17.51
N THR A 90 -28.53 6.63 -16.48
CA THR A 90 -29.99 6.66 -16.51
C THR A 90 -30.51 7.57 -15.40
N GLY A 91 -31.33 8.55 -15.78
CA GLY A 91 -32.02 9.44 -14.85
C GLY A 91 -32.87 10.48 -15.59
N ASP A 92 -33.90 10.99 -14.93
CA ASP A 92 -34.75 12.05 -15.47
C ASP A 92 -34.18 13.42 -15.10
N CYS A 93 -33.51 14.07 -16.06
CA CYS A 93 -32.85 15.36 -15.87
C CYS A 93 -33.82 16.55 -15.68
N ARG A 94 -35.14 16.30 -15.70
CA ARG A 94 -36.17 17.34 -15.52
C ARG A 94 -36.49 17.64 -14.06
N LEU A 95 -36.05 16.79 -13.13
CA LEU A 95 -36.32 16.97 -11.70
C LEU A 95 -35.15 17.68 -10.99
N PRO A 96 -35.40 18.80 -10.29
CA PRO A 96 -34.38 19.41 -9.43
C PRO A 96 -33.98 18.43 -8.33
N GLY A 97 -32.69 18.07 -8.26
CA GLY A 97 -32.17 17.09 -7.30
C GLY A 97 -32.27 15.62 -7.73
N ALA A 98 -32.42 15.34 -9.03
CA ALA A 98 -32.48 13.98 -9.55
C ALA A 98 -31.23 13.15 -9.17
N SER A 99 -31.46 11.93 -8.66
CA SER A 99 -30.42 10.93 -8.46
C SER A 99 -30.11 10.25 -9.80
N LEU A 100 -28.85 10.28 -10.21
CA LEU A 100 -28.37 9.63 -11.42
C LEU A 100 -27.77 8.27 -11.07
N MET A 101 -28.20 7.23 -11.78
CA MET A 101 -27.61 5.91 -11.65
C MET A 101 -26.57 5.71 -12.75
N LEU A 102 -25.35 5.38 -12.35
CA LEU A 102 -24.21 5.11 -13.23
C LEU A 102 -23.94 3.60 -13.22
N ASN A 103 -24.12 2.96 -14.38
CA ASN A 103 -23.76 1.57 -14.57
C ASN A 103 -22.47 1.49 -15.38
N PHE A 104 -21.48 0.77 -14.85
CA PHE A 104 -20.21 0.50 -15.52
C PHE A 104 -20.19 -0.94 -16.02
N THR A 105 -19.81 -1.14 -17.28
CA THR A 105 -19.54 -2.45 -17.89
C THR A 105 -18.09 -2.50 -18.35
N VAL A 106 -17.40 -3.58 -17.99
CA VAL A 106 -15.98 -3.86 -18.31
C VAL A 106 -15.90 -4.97 -19.34
#